data_AF-A0A419NEQ6-F1
#
_entry.id   AF-A0A419NEQ6-F1
#
_cell.length_a   1.000
_cell.length_b   1.000
_cell.length_c   1.000
_cell.angle_alpha   90.00
_cell.angle_beta   90.00
_cell.angle_gamma   90.00
#
_symmetry.space_group_name_H-M   'P 1'
#
loop_
_entity.id
_entity.type
_entity.pdbx_description
1 polymer ?
#
loop_
_entity_poly.entity_id
_entity_poly.type
_entity_poly.pdbx_seq_one_letter_code
_entity_poly.pdbx_strand_id
1 'polypeptide(L)'
;MTYLDELELIHESGDVLYPVKITRKTSGKAAFHLVPPGMNKKDGTIEVMEPSDVISLVIDNGHSVRCSTLVATVVGKSGVKIKRKGLYKISEKSITKYNIKK
;
A
#
# COMPACT_ATOMS: atom_id res chain seq x y z
N MET A 1 -5.10 7.98 -9.36
CA MET A 1 -4.45 6.95 -8.51
C MET A 1 -5.12 5.64 -8.88
N THR A 2 -4.36 4.68 -9.38
CA THR A 2 -4.85 3.36 -9.74
C THR A 2 -4.60 2.43 -8.56
N TYR A 3 -5.64 1.78 -8.07
CA TYR A 3 -5.57 0.88 -6.93
C TYR A 3 -5.47 -0.56 -7.42
N LEU A 4 -4.87 -1.42 -6.61
CA LEU A 4 -5.04 -2.86 -6.72
C LEU A 4 -6.20 -3.26 -5.79
N ASP A 5 -7.37 -3.45 -6.36
CA ASP A 5 -8.60 -3.84 -5.66
C ASP A 5 -8.66 -5.32 -5.28
N GLU A 6 -7.84 -6.14 -5.94
CA GLU A 6 -7.65 -7.56 -5.62
C GLU A 6 -7.03 -7.79 -4.23
N LEU A 7 -6.21 -6.86 -3.73
CA LEU A 7 -5.54 -6.99 -2.43
C LEU A 7 -6.02 -5.95 -1.43
N GLU A 8 -6.65 -6.44 -0.36
CA GLU A 8 -7.07 -5.64 0.79
C GLU A 8 -6.15 -5.88 1.99
N LEU A 9 -5.64 -4.81 2.59
CA LEU A 9 -4.95 -4.85 3.88
C LEU A 9 -5.84 -4.21 4.95
N ILE A 10 -6.14 -4.93 6.02
CA ILE A 10 -7.05 -4.49 7.08
C ILE A 10 -6.23 -3.86 8.21
N HIS A 11 -6.32 -2.55 8.33
CA HIS A 11 -5.65 -1.80 9.38
C HIS A 11 -6.29 -2.09 10.76
N GLU A 12 -5.53 -1.99 11.85
CA GLU A 12 -6.01 -2.18 13.22
C GLU A 12 -7.18 -1.23 13.61
N SER A 13 -7.35 -0.13 12.88
CA SER A 13 -8.47 0.80 13.04
C SER A 13 -9.74 0.38 12.30
N GLY A 14 -9.73 -0.75 11.60
CA GLY A 14 -10.81 -1.21 10.72
C GLY A 14 -10.77 -0.60 9.31
N ASP A 15 -9.78 0.25 8.99
CA ASP A 15 -9.63 0.81 7.66
C ASP A 15 -9.17 -0.25 6.64
N VAL A 16 -9.82 -0.29 5.47
CA VAL A 16 -9.39 -1.13 4.35
C VAL A 16 -8.45 -0.35 3.45
N LEU A 17 -7.22 -0.83 3.34
CA LEU A 17 -6.13 -0.25 2.58
C LEU A 17 -5.90 -1.06 1.30
N TYR A 18 -5.71 -0.34 0.19
CA TYR A 18 -5.44 -0.92 -1.11
C TYR A 18 -4.07 -0.46 -1.61
N PRO A 19 -3.22 -1.35 -2.13
CA PRO A 19 -2.01 -0.95 -2.83
C PRO A 19 -2.33 0.05 -3.94
N VAL A 20 -1.48 1.04 -4.14
CA VAL A 20 -1.74 2.12 -5.10
C VAL A 20 -0.53 2.39 -5.99
N LYS A 21 -0.77 2.54 -7.29
CA LYS A 21 0.24 3.02 -8.24
C LYS A 21 0.51 4.50 -7.99
N ILE A 22 1.79 4.85 -7.90
CA ILE A 22 2.27 6.22 -7.74
C ILE A 22 3.03 6.59 -9.01
N THR A 23 2.70 7.74 -9.58
CA THR A 23 3.46 8.30 -10.71
C THR A 23 4.69 9.00 -10.17
N ARG A 24 5.90 8.56 -10.55
CA ARG A 24 7.10 9.35 -10.31
C ARG A 24 7.16 10.52 -11.27
N LYS A 25 7.44 11.72 -10.73
CA LYS A 25 7.63 12.94 -11.54
C LYS A 25 8.77 12.82 -12.56
N THR A 26 9.78 11.99 -12.27
CA THR A 26 10.97 11.84 -13.10
C THR A 26 10.78 10.89 -14.28
N SER A 27 10.03 9.79 -14.11
CA SER A 27 9.82 8.79 -15.18
C SER A 27 8.48 8.93 -15.88
N GLY A 28 7.51 9.63 -15.29
CA GLY A 28 6.14 9.73 -15.80
C GLY A 28 5.35 8.41 -15.73
N LYS A 29 5.98 7.30 -15.34
CA LYS A 29 5.35 5.99 -15.23
C LYS A 29 4.70 5.81 -13.87
N ALA A 30 3.55 5.16 -13.86
CA ALA A 30 2.83 4.79 -12.66
C ALA A 30 3.12 3.33 -12.32
N ALA A 31 3.72 3.09 -11.16
CA ALA A 31 4.05 1.75 -10.67
C ALA A 31 3.68 1.61 -9.19
N PHE A 32 3.54 0.37 -8.73
CA PHE A 32 3.49 0.09 -7.30
C PHE A 32 4.90 0.22 -6.74
N HIS A 33 5.01 0.94 -5.62
CA HIS A 33 6.28 1.15 -4.95
C HIS A 33 6.34 0.23 -3.74
N LEU A 34 7.25 -0.74 -3.79
CA LEU A 34 7.46 -1.70 -2.73
C LEU A 34 8.83 -1.48 -2.10
N VAL A 35 8.96 -1.81 -0.82
CA VAL A 35 10.23 -1.82 -0.08
C VAL A 35 10.44 -3.23 0.44
N PRO A 36 11.54 -3.91 0.05
CA PRO A 36 11.88 -5.23 0.54
C PRO A 36 12.04 -5.26 2.07
N PRO A 37 11.83 -6.42 2.72
CA PRO A 37 12.09 -6.60 4.13
C PRO A 37 13.52 -6.18 4.52
N GLY A 38 13.68 -5.51 5.64
CA GLY A 38 14.99 -5.07 6.14
C GLY A 38 15.58 -3.84 5.44
N MET A 39 14.96 -3.34 4.37
CA MET A 39 15.41 -2.16 3.64
C MET A 39 14.70 -0.88 4.09
N ASN A 40 15.40 0.25 3.98
CA ASN A 40 14.87 1.57 4.32
C ASN A 40 14.20 2.25 3.11
N LYS A 41 13.19 3.08 3.40
CA LYS A 41 12.33 3.75 2.40
C LYS A 41 13.06 4.67 1.40
N LYS A 42 14.28 5.11 1.72
CA LYS A 42 15.04 6.06 0.87
C LYS A 42 15.70 5.38 -0.31
N ASP A 43 16.29 4.21 -0.08
CA ASP A 43 17.21 3.58 -1.05
C ASP A 43 16.73 2.20 -1.53
N GLY A 44 15.75 1.59 -0.85
CA GLY A 44 15.26 0.25 -1.15
C GLY A 44 13.94 0.18 -1.91
N THR A 45 13.48 1.24 -2.58
CA THR A 45 12.18 1.19 -3.27
C THR A 45 12.30 0.54 -4.65
N ILE A 46 11.55 -0.53 -4.89
CA ILE A 46 11.39 -1.16 -6.21
C ILE A 46 10.06 -0.76 -6.85
N GLU A 47 10.05 -0.70 -8.18
CA GLU A 47 8.86 -0.39 -8.99
C GLU A 47 8.33 -1.67 -9.64
N VAL A 48 7.08 -2.01 -9.36
CA VAL A 48 6.40 -3.19 -9.90
C VAL A 48 5.12 -2.76 -10.60
N MET A 49 4.87 -3.25 -11.81
CA MET A 49 3.70 -2.85 -12.60
C MET A 49 2.57 -3.88 -12.53
N GLU A 50 2.95 -5.15 -12.40
CA GLU A 50 2.07 -6.31 -12.51
C GLU A 50 1.39 -6.62 -11.17
N PRO A 51 0.04 -6.67 -11.11
CA PRO A 51 -0.71 -6.99 -9.91
C PRO A 51 -0.29 -8.27 -9.20
N SER A 52 -0.12 -9.36 -9.94
CA SER A 52 0.21 -10.68 -9.41
C SER A 52 1.58 -10.71 -8.71
N ASP A 53 2.57 -10.03 -9.30
CA ASP A 53 3.89 -9.83 -8.68
C ASP A 53 3.80 -9.03 -7.38
N VAL A 54 2.97 -7.98 -7.35
CA VAL A 54 2.76 -7.17 -6.14
C VAL A 54 2.16 -8.01 -5.02
N ILE A 55 1.15 -8.81 -5.31
CA ILE A 55 0.52 -9.69 -4.33
C ILE A 55 1.56 -10.66 -3.77
N SER A 56 2.30 -11.34 -4.64
CA SER A 56 3.32 -12.32 -4.23
C SER A 56 4.44 -11.67 -3.41
N LEU A 57 4.90 -10.48 -3.78
CA LEU A 57 5.94 -9.76 -3.05
C LEU A 57 5.46 -9.28 -1.66
N VAL A 58 4.22 -8.83 -1.55
CA VAL A 58 3.65 -8.34 -0.27
C VAL A 58 3.29 -9.48 0.66
N ILE A 59 2.60 -10.50 0.14
CA ILE A 59 2.07 -11.61 0.93
C ILE A 59 3.16 -12.63 1.25
N ASP A 60 3.87 -13.12 0.22
CA ASP A 60 4.80 -14.23 0.41
C ASP A 60 6.18 -13.72 0.85
N ASN A 61 6.63 -12.60 0.28
CA ASN A 61 7.95 -12.05 0.56
C ASN A 61 7.94 -10.91 1.59
N GLY A 62 6.80 -10.60 2.22
CA GLY A 62 6.68 -9.62 3.30
C GLY A 62 7.10 -8.19 2.93
N HIS A 63 7.07 -7.82 1.65
CA HIS A 63 7.42 -6.48 1.20
C HIS A 63 6.41 -5.46 1.73
N SER A 64 6.90 -4.27 2.04
CA SER A 64 6.02 -3.15 2.37
C SER A 64 5.57 -2.46 1.08
N VAL A 65 4.31 -2.11 0.95
CA VAL A 65 3.74 -1.47 -0.25
C VAL A 65 3.02 -0.18 0.10
N ARG A 66 3.00 0.77 -0.84
CA ARG A 66 2.23 2.00 -0.68
C ARG A 66 0.74 1.71 -0.82
N CYS A 67 -0.03 2.06 0.21
CA CYS A 67 -1.48 1.89 0.22
C CYS A 67 -2.23 3.19 0.52
N SER A 68 -3.50 3.20 0.14
CA SER A 68 -4.46 4.23 0.51
C SER A 68 -5.85 3.63 0.71
N THR A 69 -6.67 4.24 1.56
CA THR A 69 -8.11 3.98 1.58
C THR A 69 -8.77 4.54 0.31
N LEU A 70 -9.86 3.91 -0.14
CA LEU A 70 -10.66 4.42 -1.27
C LEU A 70 -11.43 5.69 -0.91
N VAL A 71 -11.85 5.80 0.35
CA VAL A 71 -12.62 6.94 0.89
C VAL A 71 -11.88 7.58 2.07
N ALA A 72 -12.29 8.78 2.44
CA ALA A 72 -11.72 9.50 3.56
C ALA A 72 -12.25 8.94 4.89
N THR A 73 -11.37 8.31 5.68
CA THR A 73 -11.74 7.63 6.93
C THR A 73 -11.10 8.22 8.17
N VAL A 74 -10.00 8.97 8.03
CA VAL A 74 -9.23 9.53 9.14
C VAL A 74 -9.56 11.00 9.31
N VAL A 75 -9.81 11.47 10.54
CA VAL A 75 -9.99 12.90 10.82
C VAL A 75 -8.61 13.58 10.84
N GLY A 76 -8.39 14.49 9.89
CA GLY A 76 -7.17 15.29 9.81
C GLY A 76 -7.12 16.38 10.88
N LYS A 77 -5.97 17.05 11.01
CA LYS A 77 -5.73 18.11 12.02
C LYS A 77 -6.73 19.28 11.93
N SER A 78 -7.29 19.53 10.76
CA SER A 78 -8.31 20.57 10.52
C SER A 78 -9.75 20.12 10.81
N GLY A 79 -9.96 18.91 11.35
CA GLY A 79 -11.28 18.31 11.53
C GLY A 79 -11.89 17.71 10.26
N VAL A 80 -11.24 17.87 9.10
CA VAL A 80 -11.71 17.34 7.82
C VAL A 80 -11.30 15.87 7.67
N LYS A 81 -12.21 15.03 7.18
CA LYS A 81 -11.90 13.63 6.85
C LYS A 81 -10.94 13.56 5.67
N ILE A 82 -9.87 12.79 5.81
CA ILE A 82 -8.86 12.52 4.79
C ILE A 82 -8.69 11.01 4.59
N LYS A 83 -8.15 10.63 3.43
CA LYS A 83 -7.77 9.24 3.15
C LYS A 83 -6.57 8.84 4.01
N ARG A 84 -6.60 7.64 4.60
CA ARG A 84 -5.38 7.03 5.16
C ARG A 84 -4.45 6.70 4.02
N LYS A 85 -3.19 7.12 4.10
CA LYS A 85 -2.15 6.83 3.11
C LYS A 85 -0.86 6.51 3.84
N GLY A 86 -0.11 5.54 3.34
CA GLY A 86 1.10 5.10 4.02
C GLY A 86 1.85 4.01 3.27
N LEU A 87 2.94 3.55 3.88
CA LEU A 87 3.62 2.33 3.49
C LEU A 87 3.26 1.30 4.55
N TYR A 88 2.76 0.13 4.14
CA TYR A 88 2.27 -0.91 5.05
C TYR A 88 2.82 -2.27 4.64
N LYS A 89 2.98 -3.17 5.61
CA LYS A 89 3.33 -4.58 5.39
C LYS A 89 2.43 -5.47 6.23
N ILE A 90 2.18 -6.70 5.77
CA ILE A 90 1.26 -7.63 6.44
C ILE A 90 1.73 -8.08 7.84
N SER A 91 3.04 -8.05 8.10
CA SER A 91 3.64 -8.48 9.37
C SER A 91 3.83 -7.33 10.37
N GLU A 92 3.32 -6.15 10.05
CA GLU A 92 3.36 -5.00 10.97
C GLU A 92 2.12 -5.00 11.86
N LYS A 93 2.27 -4.57 13.12
CA LYS A 93 1.17 -4.48 14.09
C LYS A 93 -0.06 -3.73 13.54
N SER A 94 0.17 -2.75 12.67
CA SER A 94 -0.88 -1.92 12.08
C SER A 94 -1.78 -2.68 11.10
N ILE A 95 -1.34 -3.80 10.53
CA ILE A 95 -2.15 -4.64 9.62
C ILE A 95 -2.51 -5.92 10.35
N THR A 96 -3.81 -6.14 10.55
CA THR A 96 -4.30 -7.28 11.33
C THR A 96 -4.69 -8.47 10.46
N LYS A 97 -5.12 -8.22 9.22
CA LYS A 97 -5.58 -9.21 8.24
C LYS A 97 -5.36 -8.72 6.82
N TYR A 98 -5.43 -9.63 5.85
CA TYR A 98 -5.53 -9.29 4.44
C TYR A 98 -6.56 -10.18 3.75
N ASN A 99 -7.12 -9.71 2.64
CA ASN A 99 -7.99 -10.50 1.75
C ASN A 99 -7.45 -10.43 0.32
N ILE A 100 -7.61 -11.52 -0.43
CA ILE A 100 -7.38 -11.59 -1.87
C ILE A 100 -8.73 -11.84 -2.55
N LYS A 101 -9.15 -10.94 -3.43
CA LYS A 101 -10.34 -11.12 -4.26
C LYS A 101 -9.97 -11.85 -5.55
N LYS A 102 -10.87 -12.70 -6.02
CA LYS A 102 -10.78 -13.41 -7.29
C LYS A 102 -11.56 -12.68 -8.36
#